data_AF-A0A662UNE2-F1
#
_entry.id   AF-A0A662UNE2-F1
#
_cell.length_a   1.000
_cell.length_b   1.000
_cell.length_c   1.000
_cell.angle_alpha   90.00
_cell.angle_beta   90.00
_cell.angle_gamma   90.00
#
_symmetry.space_group_name_H-M   'P 1'
#
loop_
_entity.id
_entity.type
_entity.pdbx_description
1 polymer ?
#
loop_
_entity_poly.entity_id
_entity_poly.type
_entity_poly.pdbx_seq_one_letter_code
_entity_poly.pdbx_strand_id
1 'polypeptide(L)'
;IFTGDMGMSIKFQPETVLNVVLRALPWSLILLIPATITAWIIGNLLGAYAAYKGGKTDNIVYSIFLFLSQMPYYWFALVLIYALSIKFRLFPAAGAYSVGAVPTFTWSFFVDFLQHYTLPFLSLVLIALGGQAIGMRTMTIYELNSDYMDYSESIGLSDRKLIRYAFRNAILPQITGLAIHLGRTVSGQIVTETVFGYPGIGYIIYQAILNADYPLIEGAFTVLIISVLSMNFLMDILYAYIDPRIKAAYTRER
;
A
#
# COMPACT_ATOMS: atom_id res chain seq x y z
N ILE A 1 8.03 -35.78 6.90
CA ILE A 1 7.64 -35.42 5.51
C ILE A 1 7.23 -33.95 5.42
N PHE A 2 6.52 -33.38 6.40
CA PHE A 2 6.41 -31.92 6.57
C PHE A 2 7.04 -31.51 7.91
N THR A 3 8.35 -31.29 7.94
CA THR A 3 9.05 -30.80 9.14
C THR A 3 9.08 -29.28 9.23
N GLY A 4 8.71 -28.57 8.15
CA GLY A 4 8.82 -27.10 8.09
C GLY A 4 10.27 -26.59 8.16
N ASP A 5 11.24 -27.48 8.06
CA ASP A 5 12.65 -27.17 8.13
C ASP A 5 13.10 -26.60 6.78
N MET A 6 13.28 -25.28 6.76
CA MET A 6 13.78 -24.54 5.59
C MET A 6 15.31 -24.51 5.54
N GLY A 7 15.98 -25.23 6.43
CA GLY A 7 17.44 -25.26 6.53
C GLY A 7 18.04 -23.97 7.08
N MET A 8 19.33 -23.82 6.85
CA MET A 8 20.16 -22.72 7.34
C MET A 8 20.43 -21.74 6.22
N SER A 9 20.44 -20.44 6.53
CA SER A 9 20.93 -19.45 5.60
C SER A 9 22.45 -19.58 5.45
N ILE A 10 22.94 -19.54 4.22
CA ILE A 10 24.37 -19.48 3.91
C ILE A 10 24.93 -18.11 4.30
N LYS A 11 24.16 -17.03 4.07
CA LYS A 11 24.58 -15.66 4.33
C LYS A 11 24.50 -15.27 5.81
N PHE A 12 23.46 -15.69 6.52
CA PHE A 12 23.15 -15.26 7.88
C PHE A 12 23.49 -16.32 8.92
N GLN A 13 24.53 -17.12 8.71
CA GLN A 13 24.93 -18.15 9.66
C GLN A 13 25.19 -17.58 11.08
N PRO A 14 24.73 -18.25 12.15
CA PRO A 14 24.07 -19.56 12.20
C PRO A 14 22.52 -19.48 12.29
N GLU A 15 21.87 -18.51 11.63
CA GLU A 15 20.40 -18.41 11.67
C GLU A 15 19.71 -19.40 10.70
N THR A 16 18.55 -19.94 11.12
CA THR A 16 17.65 -20.71 10.26
C THR A 16 16.94 -19.79 9.28
N VAL A 17 16.62 -20.29 8.10
CA VAL A 17 15.90 -19.52 7.06
C VAL A 17 14.57 -18.98 7.60
N LEU A 18 13.83 -19.80 8.35
CA LEU A 18 12.55 -19.39 8.93
C LEU A 18 12.71 -18.21 9.90
N ASN A 19 13.75 -18.20 10.75
CA ASN A 19 13.99 -17.11 11.69
C ASN A 19 14.34 -15.80 10.98
N VAL A 20 15.19 -15.89 9.94
CA VAL A 20 15.57 -14.73 9.12
C VAL A 20 14.33 -14.11 8.48
N VAL A 21 13.44 -14.93 7.90
CA VAL A 21 12.23 -14.46 7.22
C VAL A 21 11.20 -13.91 8.22
N LEU A 22 10.94 -14.61 9.33
CA LEU A 22 9.98 -14.17 10.36
C LEU A 22 10.42 -12.87 11.03
N ARG A 23 11.73 -12.60 11.11
CA ARG A 23 12.26 -11.32 11.61
C ARG A 23 12.03 -10.17 10.63
N ALA A 24 12.00 -10.46 9.33
CA ALA A 24 11.84 -9.47 8.26
C ALA A 24 10.38 -9.17 7.92
N LEU A 25 9.50 -10.18 8.03
CA LEU A 25 8.08 -10.08 7.70
C LEU A 25 7.39 -8.87 8.39
N PRO A 26 7.55 -8.63 9.71
CA PRO A 26 6.93 -7.49 10.37
C PRO A 26 7.37 -6.15 9.78
N TRP A 27 8.64 -6.00 9.37
CA TRP A 27 9.13 -4.75 8.78
C TRP A 27 8.42 -4.45 7.47
N SER A 28 8.32 -5.43 6.58
CA SER A 28 7.57 -5.29 5.33
C SER A 28 6.11 -4.92 5.59
N LEU A 29 5.44 -5.59 6.54
CA LEU A 29 4.03 -5.30 6.85
C LEU A 29 3.83 -3.90 7.46
N ILE A 30 4.69 -3.49 8.39
CA ILE A 30 4.67 -2.15 9.02
C ILE A 30 4.87 -1.05 7.98
N LEU A 31 5.61 -1.30 6.91
CA LEU A 31 5.78 -0.35 5.83
C LEU A 31 4.60 -0.35 4.84
N LEU A 32 4.23 -1.54 4.37
CA LEU A 32 3.35 -1.69 3.22
C LEU A 32 1.88 -1.49 3.56
N ILE A 33 1.41 -1.99 4.70
CA ILE A 33 0.00 -1.87 5.10
C ILE A 33 -0.37 -0.41 5.40
N PRO A 34 0.35 0.32 6.28
CA PRO A 34 0.03 1.72 6.54
C PRO A 34 0.18 2.61 5.31
N ALA A 35 1.17 2.35 4.45
CA ALA A 35 1.32 3.10 3.20
C ALA A 35 0.11 2.92 2.29
N THR A 36 -0.37 1.68 2.13
CA THR A 36 -1.54 1.35 1.30
C THR A 36 -2.81 1.99 1.85
N ILE A 37 -3.06 1.86 3.15
CA ILE A 37 -4.23 2.45 3.80
C ILE A 37 -4.19 3.98 3.68
N THR A 38 -3.03 4.59 3.93
CA THR A 38 -2.88 6.05 3.83
C THR A 38 -3.11 6.55 2.41
N ALA A 39 -2.49 5.88 1.43
CA ALA A 39 -2.68 6.20 0.01
C ALA A 39 -4.14 6.05 -0.41
N TRP A 40 -4.83 5.01 0.06
CA TRP A 40 -6.24 4.78 -0.20
C TRP A 40 -7.11 5.88 0.42
N ILE A 41 -6.93 6.21 1.70
CA ILE A 41 -7.72 7.26 2.37
C ILE A 41 -7.51 8.61 1.66
N ILE A 42 -6.26 9.03 1.49
CA ILE A 42 -5.93 10.33 0.90
C ILE A 42 -6.36 10.38 -0.56
N GLY A 43 -6.08 9.33 -1.33
CA GLY A 43 -6.45 9.23 -2.73
C GLY A 43 -7.96 9.35 -2.92
N ASN A 44 -8.75 8.63 -2.14
CA ASN A 44 -10.21 8.69 -2.22
C ASN A 44 -10.75 10.10 -1.87
N LEU A 45 -10.23 10.72 -0.81
CA LEU A 45 -10.65 12.06 -0.42
C LEU A 45 -10.33 13.10 -1.50
N LEU A 46 -9.10 13.08 -2.04
CA LEU A 46 -8.66 14.04 -3.06
C LEU A 46 -9.34 13.80 -4.41
N GLY A 47 -9.55 12.54 -4.80
CA GLY A 47 -10.24 12.17 -6.03
C GLY A 47 -11.70 12.60 -6.03
N ALA A 48 -12.41 12.37 -4.92
CA ALA A 48 -13.79 12.83 -4.74
C ALA A 48 -13.88 14.36 -4.74
N TYR A 49 -12.93 15.03 -4.08
CA TYR A 49 -12.88 16.50 -4.05
C TYR A 49 -12.63 17.11 -5.44
N ALA A 50 -11.72 16.51 -6.21
CA ALA A 50 -11.44 16.93 -7.59
C ALA A 50 -12.68 16.81 -8.48
N ALA A 51 -13.34 15.65 -8.46
CA ALA A 51 -14.57 15.40 -9.19
C ALA A 51 -15.68 16.38 -8.83
N TYR A 52 -15.86 16.66 -7.53
CA TYR A 52 -16.86 17.62 -7.07
C TYR A 52 -16.58 19.06 -7.54
N LYS A 53 -15.33 19.53 -7.41
CA LYS A 53 -14.99 20.89 -7.81
C LYS A 53 -15.08 21.12 -9.31
N GLY A 54 -14.81 20.10 -10.12
CA GLY A 54 -14.84 20.18 -11.57
C GLY A 54 -13.88 21.22 -12.15
N GLY A 55 -14.03 21.46 -13.46
CA GLY A 55 -13.36 22.54 -14.18
C GLY A 55 -11.82 22.49 -14.08
N LYS A 56 -11.21 23.66 -13.80
CA LYS A 56 -9.74 23.81 -13.76
C LYS A 56 -9.10 23.04 -12.60
N THR A 57 -9.74 23.02 -11.43
CA THR A 57 -9.23 22.31 -10.24
C THR A 57 -9.13 20.82 -10.53
N ASP A 58 -10.18 20.26 -11.13
CA ASP A 58 -10.21 18.86 -11.50
C ASP A 58 -9.10 18.50 -12.50
N ASN A 59 -8.96 19.29 -13.57
CA ASN A 59 -7.92 19.06 -14.58
C ASN A 59 -6.50 19.11 -14.00
N ILE A 60 -6.20 20.06 -13.11
CA ILE A 60 -4.88 20.18 -12.46
C ILE A 60 -4.62 18.99 -11.54
N VAL A 61 -5.58 18.69 -10.67
CA VAL A 61 -5.45 17.61 -9.68
C VAL A 61 -5.34 16.25 -10.36
N TYR A 62 -6.16 16.00 -11.39
CA TYR A 62 -6.09 14.80 -12.21
C TYR A 62 -4.74 14.67 -12.92
N SER A 63 -4.20 15.75 -13.48
CA SER A 63 -2.89 15.73 -14.16
C SER A 63 -1.76 15.39 -13.19
N ILE A 64 -1.79 15.94 -11.98
CA ILE A 64 -0.81 15.62 -10.92
C ILE A 64 -0.90 14.13 -10.55
N PHE A 65 -2.10 13.61 -10.32
CA PHE A 65 -2.29 12.21 -9.95
C PHE A 65 -1.93 11.25 -11.09
N LEU A 66 -2.23 11.61 -12.33
CA LEU A 66 -1.83 10.85 -13.50
C LEU A 66 -0.32 10.81 -13.62
N PHE A 67 0.36 11.96 -13.47
CA PHE A 67 1.81 12.01 -13.48
C PHE A 67 2.41 11.11 -12.39
N LEU A 68 1.94 11.24 -11.14
CA LEU A 68 2.40 10.42 -10.02
C LEU A 68 2.17 8.93 -10.26
N SER A 69 1.01 8.54 -10.79
CA SER A 69 0.67 7.13 -11.00
C SER A 69 1.49 6.46 -12.10
N GLN A 70 2.05 7.23 -13.04
CA GLN A 70 2.90 6.71 -14.11
C GLN A 70 4.39 6.64 -13.71
N MET A 71 4.78 7.20 -12.56
CA MET A 71 6.17 7.17 -12.13
C MET A 71 6.57 5.77 -11.63
N PRO A 72 7.71 5.23 -12.07
CA PRO A 72 8.25 4.02 -11.46
C PRO A 72 8.61 4.25 -9.99
N TYR A 73 8.16 3.37 -9.09
CA TYR A 73 8.37 3.47 -7.64
C TYR A 73 9.83 3.69 -7.24
N TYR A 74 10.73 2.89 -7.83
CA TYR A 74 12.15 2.96 -7.52
C TYR A 74 12.80 4.28 -7.95
N TRP A 75 12.37 4.84 -9.10
CA TRP A 75 12.92 6.10 -9.57
C TRP A 75 12.49 7.23 -8.64
N PHE A 76 11.23 7.24 -8.24
CA PHE A 76 10.72 8.26 -7.34
C PHE A 76 11.34 8.16 -5.94
N ALA A 77 11.58 6.94 -5.45
CA ALA A 77 12.35 6.71 -4.24
C ALA A 77 13.74 7.36 -4.31
N LEU A 78 14.47 7.18 -5.41
CA LEU A 78 15.79 7.82 -5.62
C LEU A 78 15.70 9.35 -5.64
N VAL A 79 14.64 9.92 -6.24
CA VAL A 79 14.41 11.37 -6.22
C VAL A 79 14.16 11.88 -4.81
N LEU A 80 13.36 11.17 -4.01
CA LEU A 80 13.11 11.52 -2.61
C LEU A 80 14.40 11.45 -1.79
N ILE A 81 15.24 10.42 -1.98
CA ILE A 81 16.55 10.32 -1.34
C ILE A 81 17.42 11.52 -1.73
N TYR A 82 17.56 11.82 -3.01
CA TYR A 82 18.39 12.93 -3.47
C TYR A 82 17.91 14.28 -2.91
N ALA A 83 16.61 14.55 -3.00
CA ALA A 83 16.06 15.82 -2.53
C ALA A 83 16.11 15.92 -1.00
N LEU A 84 15.49 14.98 -0.30
CA LEU A 84 15.21 15.11 1.12
C LEU A 84 16.35 14.59 2.01
N SER A 85 17.15 13.64 1.53
CA SER A 85 18.30 13.12 2.29
C SER A 85 19.61 13.81 1.93
N ILE A 86 19.93 13.92 0.63
CA ILE A 86 21.25 14.44 0.21
C ILE A 86 21.26 15.98 0.20
N LYS A 87 20.30 16.59 -0.51
CA LYS A 87 20.27 18.04 -0.71
C LYS A 87 19.80 18.78 0.54
N PHE A 88 18.68 18.39 1.13
CA PHE A 88 18.11 19.07 2.30
C PHE A 88 18.51 18.46 3.65
N ARG A 89 19.04 17.22 3.68
CA ARG A 89 19.49 16.55 4.91
C ARG A 89 18.42 16.48 6.00
N LEU A 90 17.17 16.29 5.60
CA LEU A 90 16.01 16.20 6.49
C LEU A 90 15.82 14.78 7.03
N PHE A 91 16.09 13.78 6.20
CA PHE A 91 15.85 12.37 6.54
C PHE A 91 17.05 11.49 6.18
N PRO A 92 17.25 10.36 6.89
CA PRO A 92 18.21 9.33 6.50
C PRO A 92 17.92 8.74 5.12
N ALA A 93 18.95 8.37 4.37
CA ALA A 93 18.81 7.80 3.03
C ALA A 93 18.41 6.32 3.04
N ALA A 94 18.82 5.59 4.08
CA ALA A 94 18.66 4.14 4.15
C ALA A 94 18.64 3.63 5.60
N GLY A 95 18.19 2.38 5.76
CA GLY A 95 18.05 1.69 7.05
C GLY A 95 16.67 1.86 7.67
N ALA A 96 16.36 1.06 8.68
CA ALA A 96 15.13 1.20 9.48
C ALA A 96 15.32 2.04 10.76
N TYR A 97 16.57 2.23 11.17
CA TYR A 97 17.00 2.97 12.35
C TYR A 97 18.51 3.23 12.24
N SER A 98 19.02 4.13 13.07
CA SER A 98 20.42 4.54 13.10
C SER A 98 21.36 3.35 13.37
N VAL A 99 22.53 3.35 12.71
CA VAL A 99 23.53 2.30 12.87
C VAL A 99 23.98 2.20 14.33
N GLY A 100 23.94 0.98 14.89
CA GLY A 100 24.30 0.72 16.29
C GLY A 100 23.15 0.92 17.28
N ALA A 101 21.99 1.41 16.86
CA ALA A 101 20.82 1.45 17.72
C ALA A 101 20.27 0.03 17.95
N VAL A 102 19.90 -0.25 19.20
CA VAL A 102 19.21 -1.49 19.57
C VAL A 102 17.71 -1.18 19.64
N PRO A 103 16.85 -1.98 18.96
CA PRO A 103 15.41 -1.81 19.06
C PRO A 103 14.94 -1.85 20.52
N THR A 104 14.43 -0.72 20.99
CA THR A 104 13.91 -0.55 22.36
C THR A 104 12.61 0.24 22.31
N PHE A 105 11.71 0.02 23.27
CA PHE A 105 10.46 0.78 23.40
C PHE A 105 10.69 2.14 24.05
N THR A 106 11.67 2.89 23.55
CA THR A 106 11.99 4.24 24.01
C THR A 106 11.48 5.27 23.02
N TRP A 107 11.11 6.46 23.52
CA TRP A 107 10.67 7.56 22.65
C TRP A 107 11.76 7.98 21.65
N SER A 108 13.03 7.94 22.07
CA SER A 108 14.18 8.21 21.19
C SER A 108 14.27 7.24 20.03
N PHE A 109 14.10 5.93 20.27
CA PHE A 109 14.10 4.93 19.21
C PHE A 109 12.91 5.10 18.27
N PHE A 110 11.73 5.43 18.81
CA PHE A 110 10.54 5.66 17.98
C PHE A 110 10.70 6.84 17.01
N VAL A 111 11.30 7.94 17.46
CA VAL A 111 11.59 9.10 16.60
C VAL A 111 12.63 8.74 15.53
N ASP A 112 13.69 8.03 15.90
CA ASP A 112 14.72 7.56 14.97
C ASP A 112 14.13 6.61 13.91
N PHE A 113 13.32 5.64 14.34
CA PHE A 113 12.56 4.76 13.44
C PHE A 113 11.68 5.56 12.47
N LEU A 114 10.91 6.55 12.96
CA LEU A 114 10.05 7.36 12.10
C LEU A 114 10.83 8.17 11.06
N GLN A 115 12.00 8.71 11.43
CA GLN A 115 12.85 9.42 10.48
C GLN A 115 13.30 8.52 9.32
N HIS A 116 13.69 7.29 9.62
CA HIS A 116 14.08 6.28 8.64
C HIS A 116 12.88 5.73 7.84
N TYR A 117 11.72 5.63 8.48
CA TYR A 117 10.48 5.13 7.88
C TYR A 117 9.87 6.11 6.87
N THR A 118 10.07 7.42 7.05
CA THR A 118 9.35 8.46 6.33
C THR A 118 9.58 8.42 4.81
N LEU A 119 10.82 8.28 4.34
CA LEU A 119 11.10 8.26 2.89
C LEU A 119 10.56 7.00 2.19
N PRO A 120 10.81 5.77 2.70
CA PRO A 120 10.16 4.57 2.18
C PRO A 120 8.64 4.73 2.13
N PHE A 121 8.03 5.18 3.23
CA PHE A 121 6.59 5.35 3.32
C PHE A 121 6.06 6.38 2.31
N LEU A 122 6.66 7.56 2.22
CA LEU A 122 6.24 8.60 1.26
C LEU A 122 6.39 8.13 -0.19
N SER A 123 7.44 7.37 -0.51
CA SER A 123 7.65 6.85 -1.86
C SER A 123 6.50 5.93 -2.31
N LEU A 124 5.99 5.12 -1.37
CA LEU A 124 4.85 4.24 -1.61
C LEU A 124 3.55 5.03 -1.70
N VAL A 125 3.32 5.91 -0.72
CA VAL A 125 2.06 6.67 -0.60
C VAL A 125 1.86 7.57 -1.82
N LEU A 126 2.88 8.32 -2.23
CA LEU A 126 2.76 9.34 -3.28
C LEU A 126 2.42 8.76 -4.66
N ILE A 127 2.88 7.54 -4.96
CA ILE A 127 2.57 6.89 -6.22
C ILE A 127 1.24 6.16 -6.13
N ALA A 128 1.02 5.40 -5.05
CA ALA A 128 -0.22 4.65 -4.86
C ALA A 128 -1.44 5.59 -4.79
N LEU A 129 -1.32 6.77 -4.17
CA LEU A 129 -2.43 7.73 -4.07
C LEU A 129 -2.88 8.23 -5.44
N GLY A 130 -1.96 8.36 -6.42
CA GLY A 130 -2.30 8.82 -7.75
C GLY A 130 -3.30 7.89 -8.44
N GLY A 131 -3.02 6.59 -8.41
CA GLY A 131 -3.94 5.57 -8.93
C GLY A 131 -5.29 5.54 -8.21
N GLN A 132 -5.27 5.60 -6.86
CA GLN A 132 -6.49 5.57 -6.06
C GLN A 132 -7.37 6.81 -6.30
N ALA A 133 -6.75 8.00 -6.39
CA ALA A 133 -7.46 9.25 -6.63
C ALA A 133 -8.13 9.29 -8.01
N ILE A 134 -7.45 8.78 -9.05
CA ILE A 134 -8.03 8.67 -10.39
C ILE A 134 -9.26 7.74 -10.37
N GLY A 135 -9.14 6.58 -9.73
CA GLY A 135 -10.27 5.66 -9.59
C GLY A 135 -11.46 6.30 -8.90
N MET A 136 -11.22 7.00 -7.78
CA MET A 136 -12.30 7.62 -7.01
C MET A 136 -12.93 8.80 -7.75
N ARG A 137 -12.12 9.59 -8.45
CA ARG A 137 -12.61 10.67 -9.32
C ARG A 137 -13.58 10.12 -10.36
N THR A 138 -13.20 9.05 -11.08
CA THR A 138 -14.04 8.43 -12.10
C THR A 138 -15.37 7.93 -11.53
N MET A 139 -15.33 7.23 -10.39
CA MET A 139 -16.54 6.73 -9.74
C MET A 139 -17.43 7.87 -9.24
N THR A 140 -16.84 8.95 -8.71
CA THR A 140 -17.58 10.11 -8.24
C THR A 140 -18.26 10.85 -9.40
N ILE A 141 -17.57 11.04 -10.52
CA ILE A 141 -18.17 11.65 -11.73
C ILE A 141 -19.33 10.79 -12.24
N TYR A 142 -19.15 9.47 -12.32
CA TYR A 142 -20.22 8.56 -12.73
C TYR A 142 -21.46 8.70 -11.84
N GLU A 143 -21.25 8.78 -10.52
CA GLU A 143 -22.33 8.87 -9.56
C GLU A 143 -23.03 10.25 -9.55
N LEU A 144 -22.27 11.33 -9.78
CA LEU A 144 -22.81 12.68 -9.92
C LEU A 144 -23.71 12.85 -11.15
N ASN A 145 -23.50 12.06 -12.20
CA ASN A 145 -24.26 12.11 -13.47
C ASN A 145 -25.31 10.99 -13.58
N SER A 146 -25.84 10.52 -12.45
CA SER A 146 -26.82 9.43 -12.42
C SER A 146 -28.26 9.93 -12.29
N ASP A 147 -29.22 9.18 -12.83
CA ASP A 147 -30.64 9.58 -12.86
C ASP A 147 -31.22 9.90 -11.47
N TYR A 148 -30.80 9.17 -10.43
CA TYR A 148 -31.29 9.42 -9.08
C TYR A 148 -30.74 10.73 -8.50
N MET A 149 -29.57 11.16 -8.99
CA MET A 149 -28.95 12.42 -8.60
C MET A 149 -29.67 13.60 -9.24
N ASP A 150 -29.96 13.52 -10.54
CA ASP A 150 -30.78 14.51 -11.26
C ASP A 150 -32.18 14.61 -10.63
N TYR A 151 -32.79 13.48 -10.29
CA TYR A 151 -34.05 13.46 -9.54
C TYR A 151 -33.92 14.14 -8.18
N SER A 152 -32.85 13.85 -7.43
CA SER A 152 -32.59 14.45 -6.11
C SER A 152 -32.38 15.96 -6.19
N GLU A 153 -31.73 16.46 -7.24
CA GLU A 153 -31.56 17.89 -7.52
C GLU A 153 -32.92 18.53 -7.85
N SER A 154 -33.74 17.88 -8.69
CA SER A 154 -35.06 18.40 -9.10
C SER A 154 -36.04 18.62 -7.94
N ILE A 155 -35.93 17.83 -6.87
CA ILE A 155 -36.74 17.97 -5.65
C ILE A 155 -36.10 18.90 -4.60
N GLY A 156 -34.98 19.56 -4.93
CA GLY A 156 -34.38 20.63 -4.14
C GLY A 156 -33.44 20.18 -3.02
N LEU A 157 -32.78 19.01 -3.13
CA LEU A 157 -31.75 18.63 -2.15
C LEU A 157 -30.55 19.60 -2.22
N SER A 158 -30.06 20.00 -1.06
CA SER A 158 -28.83 20.81 -0.96
C SER A 158 -27.61 20.07 -1.52
N ASP A 159 -26.69 20.79 -2.16
CA ASP A 159 -25.41 20.27 -2.69
C ASP A 159 -24.67 19.37 -1.68
N ARG A 160 -24.66 19.75 -0.40
CA ARG A 160 -23.99 18.96 0.66
C ARG A 160 -24.57 17.55 0.82
N LYS A 161 -25.88 17.38 0.62
CA LYS A 161 -26.54 16.06 0.66
C LYS A 161 -26.23 15.27 -0.61
N LEU A 162 -26.30 15.93 -1.77
CA LEU A 162 -25.94 15.35 -3.06
C LEU A 162 -24.51 14.79 -3.01
N ILE A 163 -23.52 15.60 -2.63
CA ILE A 163 -22.11 15.17 -2.50
C ILE A 163 -21.95 13.99 -1.55
N ARG A 164 -22.67 14.00 -0.42
CA ARG A 164 -22.61 12.90 0.54
C ARG A 164 -23.15 11.60 -0.07
N TYR A 165 -24.22 11.66 -0.85
CA TYR A 165 -24.78 10.49 -1.53
C TYR A 165 -23.83 9.98 -2.62
N ALA A 166 -23.32 10.88 -3.45
CA ALA A 166 -22.34 10.55 -4.47
C ALA A 166 -21.10 9.85 -3.87
N PHE A 167 -20.51 10.44 -2.82
CA PHE A 167 -19.35 9.84 -2.16
C PHE A 167 -19.66 8.48 -1.52
N ARG A 168 -20.81 8.36 -0.85
CA ARG A 168 -21.20 7.12 -0.16
C ARG A 168 -21.39 5.96 -1.14
N ASN A 169 -21.83 6.23 -2.36
CA ASN A 169 -22.00 5.21 -3.37
C ASN A 169 -20.71 4.97 -4.16
N ALA A 170 -19.96 6.02 -4.48
CA ALA A 170 -18.69 5.95 -5.20
C ALA A 170 -17.58 5.24 -4.40
N ILE A 171 -17.62 5.25 -3.07
CA ILE A 171 -16.61 4.59 -2.23
C ILE A 171 -16.78 3.05 -2.19
N LEU A 172 -17.94 2.51 -2.57
CA LEU A 172 -18.20 1.06 -2.46
C LEU A 172 -17.22 0.22 -3.29
N PRO A 173 -16.99 0.50 -4.59
CA PRO A 173 -16.00 -0.25 -5.36
C PRO A 173 -14.56 -0.01 -4.87
N GLN A 174 -14.30 1.15 -4.24
CA GLN A 174 -12.99 1.47 -3.66
C GLN A 174 -12.68 0.62 -2.43
N ILE A 175 -13.67 0.34 -1.59
CA ILE A 175 -13.51 -0.55 -0.42
C ILE A 175 -13.21 -1.97 -0.89
N THR A 176 -13.93 -2.45 -1.91
CA THR A 176 -13.63 -3.73 -2.57
C THR A 176 -12.21 -3.76 -3.14
N GLY A 177 -11.82 -2.70 -3.84
CA GLY A 177 -10.48 -2.53 -4.39
C GLY A 177 -9.40 -2.58 -3.30
N LEU A 178 -9.63 -1.95 -2.14
CA LEU A 178 -8.68 -1.95 -1.03
C LEU A 178 -8.37 -3.37 -0.54
N ALA A 179 -9.38 -4.22 -0.40
CA ALA A 179 -9.19 -5.60 0.04
C ALA A 179 -8.27 -6.36 -0.94
N ILE A 180 -8.55 -6.24 -2.24
CA ILE A 180 -7.73 -6.82 -3.30
C ILE A 180 -6.30 -6.26 -3.29
N HIS A 181 -6.16 -4.94 -3.10
CA HIS A 181 -4.85 -4.29 -3.04
C HIS A 181 -4.04 -4.75 -1.83
N LEU A 182 -4.65 -4.86 -0.64
CA LEU A 182 -3.96 -5.33 0.56
C LEU A 182 -3.48 -6.77 0.41
N GLY A 183 -4.30 -7.66 -0.18
CA GLY A 183 -3.89 -9.04 -0.49
C GLY A 183 -2.66 -9.12 -1.41
N ARG A 184 -2.60 -8.24 -2.43
CA ARG A 184 -1.46 -8.16 -3.35
C ARG A 184 -0.24 -7.45 -2.75
N THR A 185 -0.44 -6.50 -1.86
CA THR A 185 0.63 -5.67 -1.31
C THR A 185 1.60 -6.47 -0.43
N VAL A 186 1.13 -7.58 0.15
CA VAL A 186 1.94 -8.52 0.94
C VAL A 186 3.06 -9.17 0.10
N SER A 187 2.96 -9.13 -1.25
CA SER A 187 4.01 -9.63 -2.14
C SER A 187 5.35 -8.90 -2.07
N GLY A 188 5.49 -7.90 -1.19
CA GLY A 188 6.76 -7.28 -0.84
C GLY A 188 7.30 -6.39 -1.95
N GLN A 189 7.49 -5.11 -1.69
CA GLN A 189 8.18 -4.26 -2.66
C GLN A 189 9.69 -4.44 -2.56
N ILE A 190 10.19 -5.52 -3.18
CA ILE A 190 11.62 -5.87 -3.22
C ILE A 190 12.47 -4.65 -3.58
N VAL A 191 12.05 -3.93 -4.63
CA VAL A 191 12.83 -2.79 -5.13
C VAL A 191 12.85 -1.63 -4.13
N THR A 192 11.72 -1.29 -3.53
CA THR A 192 11.64 -0.19 -2.54
C THR A 192 12.46 -0.51 -1.31
N GLU A 193 12.33 -1.72 -0.76
CA GLU A 193 13.12 -2.14 0.40
C GLU A 193 14.62 -2.18 0.07
N THR A 194 14.99 -2.55 -1.15
CA THR A 194 16.39 -2.54 -1.59
C THR A 194 16.95 -1.13 -1.74
N VAL A 195 16.20 -0.21 -2.36
CA VAL A 195 16.63 1.19 -2.55
C VAL A 195 16.86 1.89 -1.21
N PHE A 196 16.00 1.65 -0.23
CA PHE A 196 16.12 2.24 1.11
C PHE A 196 16.93 1.38 2.09
N GLY A 197 17.49 0.23 1.68
CA GLY A 197 18.15 -0.70 2.60
C GLY A 197 17.28 -1.07 3.82
N TYR A 198 15.96 -1.15 3.62
CA TYR A 198 14.99 -1.39 4.67
C TYR A 198 14.91 -2.91 4.95
N PRO A 199 14.96 -3.37 6.22
CA PRO A 199 15.18 -4.78 6.58
C PRO A 199 13.90 -5.65 6.44
N GLY A 200 13.20 -5.52 5.31
CA GLY A 200 12.05 -6.34 4.96
C GLY A 200 12.43 -7.60 4.17
N ILE A 201 11.41 -8.41 3.85
CA ILE A 201 11.58 -9.69 3.12
C ILE A 201 12.25 -9.48 1.77
N GLY A 202 11.85 -8.44 1.05
CA GLY A 202 12.38 -8.15 -0.27
C GLY A 202 13.87 -7.80 -0.23
N TYR A 203 14.31 -7.05 0.77
CA TYR A 203 15.73 -6.81 0.99
C TYR A 203 16.51 -8.10 1.30
N ILE A 204 15.95 -9.00 2.11
CA ILE A 204 16.60 -10.27 2.43
C ILE A 204 16.70 -11.17 1.19
N ILE A 205 15.63 -11.25 0.38
CA ILE A 205 15.66 -11.99 -0.90
C ILE A 205 16.74 -11.42 -1.81
N TYR A 206 16.83 -10.09 -1.94
CA TYR A 206 17.88 -9.44 -2.72
C TYR A 206 19.29 -9.82 -2.23
N GLN A 207 19.50 -9.78 -0.92
CA GLN A 207 20.77 -10.20 -0.33
C GLN A 207 21.06 -11.69 -0.56
N ALA A 208 20.06 -12.56 -0.49
CA ALA A 208 20.18 -13.98 -0.75
C ALA A 208 20.59 -14.26 -2.20
N ILE A 209 19.97 -13.56 -3.16
CA ILE A 209 20.30 -13.63 -4.60
C ILE A 209 21.78 -13.26 -4.83
N LEU A 210 22.24 -12.14 -4.27
CA LEU A 210 23.63 -11.70 -4.42
C LEU A 210 24.66 -12.67 -3.84
N ASN A 211 24.26 -13.50 -2.87
CA ASN A 211 25.14 -14.43 -2.17
C ASN A 211 24.90 -15.89 -2.58
N ALA A 212 24.08 -16.12 -3.61
CA ALA A 212 23.66 -17.46 -4.04
C ALA A 212 23.15 -18.34 -2.88
N ASP A 213 22.44 -17.74 -1.93
CA ASP A 213 21.86 -18.41 -0.77
C ASP A 213 20.51 -19.05 -1.14
N TYR A 214 20.56 -20.13 -1.93
CA TYR A 214 19.37 -20.81 -2.45
C TYR A 214 18.38 -21.26 -1.36
N PRO A 215 18.80 -21.82 -0.20
CA PRO A 215 17.86 -22.18 0.86
C PRO A 215 17.05 -20.97 1.36
N LEU A 216 17.71 -19.82 1.54
CA LEU A 216 17.04 -18.60 1.96
C LEU A 216 16.10 -18.05 0.89
N ILE A 217 16.49 -18.10 -0.39
CA ILE A 217 15.62 -17.70 -1.50
C ILE A 217 14.34 -18.54 -1.49
N GLU A 218 14.46 -19.87 -1.50
CA GLU A 218 13.31 -20.79 -1.56
C GLU A 218 12.42 -20.68 -0.32
N GLY A 219 13.01 -20.61 0.88
CA GLY A 219 12.24 -20.46 2.11
C GLY A 219 11.54 -19.10 2.21
N ALA A 220 12.20 -18.01 1.81
CA ALA A 220 11.58 -16.68 1.79
C ALA A 220 10.41 -16.61 0.80
N PHE A 221 10.56 -17.15 -0.42
CA PHE A 221 9.46 -17.23 -1.38
C PHE A 221 8.32 -18.12 -0.87
N THR A 222 8.62 -19.23 -0.22
CA THR A 222 7.59 -20.12 0.36
C THR A 222 6.76 -19.39 1.41
N VAL A 223 7.40 -18.72 2.37
CA VAL A 223 6.69 -17.92 3.40
C VAL A 223 5.90 -16.78 2.76
N LEU A 224 6.46 -16.12 1.75
CA LEU A 224 5.78 -15.04 1.03
C LEU A 224 4.53 -15.55 0.31
N ILE A 225 4.61 -16.69 -0.40
CA ILE A 225 3.46 -17.32 -1.05
C ILE A 225 2.39 -17.68 -0.02
N ILE A 226 2.75 -18.32 1.10
CA ILE A 226 1.80 -18.67 2.17
C ILE A 226 1.15 -17.42 2.75
N SER A 227 1.93 -16.35 2.99
CA SER A 227 1.46 -15.08 3.54
C SER A 227 0.49 -14.38 2.59
N VAL A 228 0.81 -14.33 1.30
CA VAL A 228 -0.06 -13.75 0.26
C VAL A 228 -1.34 -14.56 0.11
N LEU A 229 -1.26 -15.89 0.08
CA LEU A 229 -2.45 -16.74 -0.01
C LEU A 229 -3.36 -16.61 1.22
N SER A 230 -2.76 -16.55 2.41
CA SER A 230 -3.49 -16.35 3.67
C SER A 230 -4.17 -14.98 3.72
N MET A 231 -3.49 -13.93 3.25
CA MET A 231 -4.07 -12.59 3.17
C MET A 231 -5.14 -12.46 2.09
N ASN A 232 -4.96 -13.07 0.92
CA ASN A 232 -6.01 -13.12 -0.10
C ASN A 232 -7.25 -13.85 0.44
N PHE A 233 -7.07 -15.00 1.09
CA PHE A 233 -8.17 -15.73 1.71
C PHE A 233 -8.89 -14.90 2.79
N LEU A 234 -8.14 -14.20 3.63
CA LEU A 234 -8.71 -13.28 4.63
C LEU A 234 -9.51 -12.15 3.96
N MET A 235 -9.00 -11.61 2.86
CA MET A 235 -9.66 -10.54 2.10
C MET A 235 -10.90 -11.04 1.35
N ASP A 236 -10.92 -12.27 0.87
CA ASP A 236 -12.10 -12.90 0.27
C ASP A 236 -13.22 -13.06 1.30
N ILE A 237 -12.89 -13.48 2.53
CA ILE A 237 -13.85 -13.54 3.65
C ILE A 237 -14.37 -12.14 4.00
N LEU A 238 -13.48 -11.16 4.09
CA LEU A 238 -13.85 -9.78 4.39
C LEU A 238 -14.76 -9.20 3.29
N TYR A 239 -14.43 -9.49 2.04
CA TYR A 239 -15.20 -9.06 0.88
C TYR A 239 -16.61 -9.68 0.87
N ALA A 240 -16.73 -10.98 1.18
CA ALA A 240 -18.02 -11.66 1.34
C ALA A 240 -18.91 -11.03 2.43
N TYR A 241 -18.31 -10.43 3.46
CA TYR A 241 -19.03 -9.71 4.51
C TYR A 241 -19.43 -8.30 4.09
N ILE A 242 -18.54 -7.57 3.40
CA ILE A 242 -18.72 -6.16 3.04
C ILE A 242 -19.67 -5.97 1.85
N ASP A 243 -19.62 -6.82 0.82
CA ASP A 243 -20.43 -6.64 -0.39
C ASP A 243 -21.77 -7.41 -0.32
N PRO A 244 -22.91 -6.73 -0.10
CA PRO A 244 -24.23 -7.36 -0.11
C PRO A 244 -24.66 -7.86 -1.49
N ARG A 245 -24.02 -7.43 -2.59
CA ARG A 245 -24.35 -7.88 -3.96
C ARG A 245 -24.03 -9.36 -4.16
N ILE A 246 -23.04 -9.89 -3.45
CA ILE A 246 -22.73 -11.33 -3.43
C ILE A 246 -23.91 -12.11 -2.84
N LYS A 247 -24.53 -11.59 -1.76
CA LYS A 247 -25.73 -12.20 -1.17
C LYS A 247 -26.94 -12.14 -2.12
N ALA A 248 -27.05 -11.08 -2.91
CA ALA A 248 -28.13 -10.92 -3.89
C ALA A 248 -28.01 -11.89 -5.09
N ALA A 249 -26.79 -12.19 -5.54
CA ALA A 249 -26.55 -13.16 -6.61
C ALA A 249 -27.05 -14.57 -6.24
N TYR A 250 -26.77 -15.03 -5.01
CA TYR A 250 -27.28 -16.32 -4.52
C TYR A 250 -28.80 -16.34 -4.26
N THR A 251 -29.43 -15.18 -4.09
CA THR A 251 -30.88 -15.10 -3.84
C THR A 251 -31.68 -15.13 -5.15
N ARG A 252 -31.08 -14.77 -6.30
CA ARG A 252 -31.72 -14.86 -7.62
C ARG A 252 -31.66 -16.26 -8.26
N GLU A 253 -30.82 -17.15 -7.74
CA GLU A 253 -30.70 -18.55 -8.17
C GLU A 253 -31.58 -19.53 -7.37
N ARG A 254 -32.40 -19.01 -6.45
CA ARG A 254 -33.46 -19.77 -5.74
C ARG A 254 -34.83 -19.30 -6.18
#